data_AF-A0AAV5VVM7-F1
#
_entry.id   AF-A0AAV5VVM7-F1
#
_cell.length_a   1.000
_cell.length_b   1.000
_cell.length_c   1.000
_cell.angle_alpha   90.00
_cell.angle_beta   90.00
_cell.angle_gamma   90.00
#
_symmetry.space_group_name_H-M   'P 1'
#
loop_
_entity.id
_entity.type
_entity.pdbx_description
1 polymer ?
#
loop_
_entity_poly.entity_id
_entity_poly.type
_entity_poly.pdbx_seq_one_letter_code
_entity_poly.pdbx_strand_id
1 'polypeptide(L)'
;RGDVFNLRPALVLLFLDSVIISCIVTASILGCLTLRCIHKAEKISENTRVLQRKLLIVICAQTAVPVFCVYVPYFIMMTFPFFGLADYIVTGGMTVLNSAFPALDAIVIIVLMTDYRRGLLSML
;
A
#
# COMPACT_ATOMS: atom_id res chain seq x y z
N ARG A 1 32.50 -10.20 -19.27
CA ARG A 1 31.78 -8.96 -19.60
C ARG A 1 31.52 -8.30 -18.25
N GLY A 2 32.40 -7.37 -17.85
CA GLY A 2 32.35 -6.80 -16.50
C GLY A 2 31.13 -5.92 -16.38
N ASP A 3 30.16 -6.32 -15.56
CA ASP A 3 29.03 -5.48 -15.21
C ASP A 3 29.57 -4.32 -14.36
N VAL A 4 29.87 -3.21 -15.03
CA VAL A 4 30.27 -1.99 -14.35
C VAL A 4 29.05 -1.51 -13.58
N PHE A 5 29.08 -1.67 -12.26
CA PHE A 5 28.03 -1.18 -11.37
C PHE A 5 27.78 0.31 -11.65
N ASN A 6 26.60 0.61 -12.17
CA ASN A 6 26.23 1.98 -12.51
C ASN A 6 25.78 2.70 -11.24
N LEU A 7 26.67 3.52 -10.68
CA LEU A 7 26.42 4.24 -9.42
C LEU A 7 25.22 5.20 -9.51
N ARG A 8 25.00 5.84 -10.66
CA ARG A 8 23.90 6.80 -10.86
C ARG A 8 22.50 6.19 -10.63
N PRO A 9 22.08 5.12 -11.34
CA PRO A 9 20.78 4.50 -11.10
C PRO A 9 20.68 3.90 -9.69
N ALA A 10 21.76 3.39 -9.12
CA ALA A 10 21.75 2.89 -7.74
C ALA A 10 21.43 4.01 -6.73
N LEU A 11 22.04 5.19 -6.87
CA LEU A 11 21.75 6.34 -6.01
C LEU A 11 20.31 6.84 -6.15
N VAL A 12 19.78 6.87 -7.38
CA VAL A 12 18.38 7.26 -7.63
C VAL A 12 17.43 6.28 -6.96
N LEU A 13 17.72 4.97 -7.02
CA LEU A 13 16.90 3.94 -6.39
C LEU A 13 16.91 4.05 -4.87
N LEU A 14 18.09 4.20 -4.26
CA LEU A 14 18.18 4.39 -2.81
C LEU A 14 17.40 5.62 -2.34
N PHE A 15 17.43 6.70 -3.13
CA PHE A 15 16.61 7.88 -2.84
C PHE A 15 15.11 7.55 -2.90
N LEU A 16 14.63 6.91 -3.97
CA LEU A 16 13.22 6.54 -4.12
C LEU A 16 12.74 5.57 -3.03
N ASP A 17 13.53 4.55 -2.71
CA ASP A 17 13.22 3.60 -1.64
C ASP A 17 13.15 4.30 -0.28
N SER A 18 14.07 5.24 0.00
CA SER A 18 14.04 6.02 1.23
C SER A 18 12.76 6.88 1.36
N VAL A 19 12.29 7.44 0.26
CA VAL A 19 11.03 8.21 0.21
C VAL A 19 9.85 7.29 0.48
N ILE A 20 9.76 6.12 -0.17
CA ILE A 20 8.68 5.15 0.04
C ILE A 20 8.64 4.70 1.51
N ILE A 21 9.78 4.33 2.08
CA ILE A 21 9.90 3.93 3.48
C ILE A 21 9.44 5.06 4.41
N SER A 22 9.87 6.30 4.16
CA SER A 22 9.48 7.46 4.96
C SER A 22 7.96 7.70 4.95
N CYS A 23 7.31 7.52 3.80
CA CYS A 23 5.86 7.63 3.66
C CYS A 23 5.13 6.53 4.44
N ILE A 24 5.56 5.27 4.31
CA ILE A 24 4.95 4.13 5.01
C ILE A 24 5.08 4.29 6.54
N VAL A 25 6.26 4.72 7.01
CA VAL A 25 6.51 4.99 8.43
C VAL A 25 5.60 6.11 8.94
N THR A 26 5.52 7.22 8.20
CA THR A 26 4.66 8.35 8.58
C THR A 26 3.19 7.96 8.61
N ALA A 27 2.70 7.25 7.59
CA ALA A 27 1.33 6.74 7.54
C ALA A 27 1.03 5.79 8.72
N SER A 28 1.97 4.92 9.06
CA SER A 28 1.84 4.00 10.21
C SER A 28 1.77 4.74 11.53
N ILE A 29 2.65 5.73 11.74
CA ILE A 29 2.65 6.58 12.94
C ILE A 29 1.32 7.34 13.04
N LEU A 30 0.88 8.01 11.98
CA LEU A 30 -0.38 8.75 11.96
C LEU A 30 -1.60 7.83 12.17
N GLY A 31 -1.60 6.65 11.56
CA GLY A 31 -2.64 5.65 11.78
C GLY A 31 -2.71 5.20 13.25
N CYS A 32 -1.56 4.92 13.86
CA CYS A 32 -1.46 4.53 15.27
C CYS A 32 -1.88 5.66 16.21
N LEU A 33 -1.47 6.90 15.93
CA LEU A 33 -1.88 8.08 16.70
C LEU A 33 -3.39 8.31 16.59
N THR A 34 -3.96 8.15 15.39
CA THR A 34 -5.40 8.26 15.18
C THR A 34 -6.16 7.17 15.94
N LEU A 35 -5.68 5.92 15.93
CA LEU A 35 -6.26 4.83 16.75
C LEU A 35 -6.24 5.19 18.25
N ARG A 36 -5.11 5.70 18.75
CA ARG A 36 -4.97 6.13 20.14
C ARG A 36 -5.90 7.29 20.49
N CYS A 37 -6.04 8.25 19.58
CA CYS A 37 -6.94 9.40 19.74
C CYS A 37 -8.40 8.95 19.83
N ILE A 38 -8.86 8.10 18.90
CA ILE A 38 -10.22 7.52 18.90
C ILE A 38 -10.46 6.70 20.18
N HIS A 39 -9.44 6.02 20.69
CA HIS A 39 -9.58 5.25 21.92
C HIS A 39 -9.73 6.12 23.17
N LYS A 40 -9.02 7.25 23.24
CA LYS A 40 -9.02 8.20 24.37
C LYS A 40 -10.10 9.28 24.30
N ALA A 41 -10.80 9.42 23.17
CA ALA A 41 -11.80 10.47 22.99
C ALA A 41 -13.05 10.19 23.84
N GLU A 42 -13.19 10.90 24.96
CA GLU A 42 -14.35 10.79 25.87
C GLU A 42 -15.57 11.61 25.39
N LYS A 43 -15.35 12.62 24.52
CA LYS A 43 -16.40 13.56 24.07
C LYS A 43 -17.04 13.20 22.72
N ILE A 44 -16.71 12.05 22.15
CA ILE A 44 -17.25 11.59 20.87
C ILE A 44 -18.45 10.67 21.10
N SER A 45 -19.49 10.81 20.28
CA SER A 45 -20.61 9.86 20.31
C SER A 45 -20.16 8.47 19.86
N GLU A 46 -20.77 7.43 20.42
CA GLU A 46 -20.44 6.03 20.08
C GLU A 46 -20.59 5.75 18.57
N ASN A 47 -21.62 6.30 17.92
CA ASN A 47 -21.81 6.18 16.47
C ASN A 47 -20.64 6.77 15.68
N THR A 48 -20.17 7.97 16.04
CA THR A 48 -19.02 8.60 15.39
C THR A 48 -17.74 7.81 15.66
N ARG A 49 -17.56 7.27 16.87
CA ARG A 49 -16.41 6.42 17.21
C ARG A 49 -16.33 5.17 16.34
N VAL A 50 -17.45 4.47 16.19
CA VAL A 50 -17.55 3.28 15.34
C VAL A 50 -17.25 3.62 13.88
N LEU A 51 -17.81 4.73 13.37
CA LEU A 51 -17.57 5.17 12.00
C LEU A 51 -16.09 5.50 11.76
N GLN A 52 -15.47 6.30 12.63
CA GLN A 52 -14.06 6.68 12.53
C GLN A 52 -13.13 5.46 12.60
N ARG A 53 -13.40 4.52 13.51
CA ARG A 53 -12.64 3.27 13.61
C ARG A 53 -12.75 2.43 12.33
N LYS A 54 -13.95 2.34 11.77
CA LYS A 54 -14.19 1.60 10.52
C LYS A 54 -13.47 2.23 9.34
N LEU A 55 -13.55 3.56 9.21
CA LEU A 55 -12.84 4.30 8.17
C LEU A 55 -11.32 4.09 8.28
N LEU A 56 -10.78 4.14 9.50
CA LEU A 56 -9.36 3.91 9.73
C LEU A 56 -8.93 2.49 9.36
N ILE A 57 -9.73 1.46 9.69
CA ILE A 57 -9.47 0.08 9.26
C ILE A 57 -9.47 -0.04 7.74
N VAL A 58 -10.42 0.61 7.05
CA VAL A 58 -10.49 0.64 5.58
C VAL A 58 -9.23 1.27 5.00
N ILE A 59 -8.83 2.44 5.48
CA ILE A 59 -7.64 3.15 5.00
C ILE A 59 -6.37 2.33 5.24
N CYS A 60 -6.25 1.66 6.39
CA CYS A 60 -5.12 0.76 6.65
C CYS A 60 -5.10 -0.42 5.67
N ALA A 61 -6.24 -1.03 5.38
CA ALA A 61 -6.34 -2.10 4.40
C ALA A 61 -5.99 -1.61 2.99
N GLN A 62 -6.54 -0.47 2.57
CA GLN A 62 -6.22 0.15 1.27
C GLN A 62 -4.77 0.56 1.16
N THR A 63 -4.12 0.99 2.24
CA THR A 63 -2.67 1.30 2.23
C THR A 63 -1.83 0.03 2.10
N ALA A 64 -2.29 -1.09 2.66
CA ALA A 64 -1.58 -2.37 2.54
C ALA A 64 -1.62 -2.91 1.11
N VAL A 65 -2.69 -2.71 0.35
CA VAL A 65 -2.82 -3.19 -1.04
C VAL A 65 -1.68 -2.72 -1.95
N PRO A 66 -1.40 -1.41 -2.14
CA PRO A 66 -0.29 -0.95 -2.97
C PRO A 66 1.07 -1.27 -2.36
N VAL A 67 1.19 -1.43 -1.04
CA VAL A 67 2.44 -1.92 -0.43
C VAL A 67 2.80 -3.29 -0.98
N PHE A 68 1.85 -4.22 -1.00
CA PHE A 68 2.10 -5.57 -1.51
C PHE A 68 2.04 -5.66 -3.04
N CYS A 69 1.17 -4.88 -3.69
CA CYS A 69 0.92 -5.03 -5.12
C CYS A 69 1.76 -4.10 -6.00
N VAL A 70 2.35 -3.06 -5.43
CA VAL A 70 3.11 -2.04 -6.18
C VAL A 70 4.52 -1.89 -5.60
N TYR A 71 4.65 -1.56 -4.31
CA TYR A 71 5.96 -1.25 -3.73
C TYR A 71 6.87 -2.46 -3.59
N VAL A 72 6.35 -3.62 -3.19
CA VAL A 72 7.14 -4.87 -3.17
C VAL A 72 7.57 -5.28 -4.59
N PRO A 73 6.68 -5.34 -5.60
CA PRO A 73 7.06 -5.58 -6.99
C PRO A 73 8.10 -4.61 -7.53
N TYR A 74 7.91 -3.32 -7.28
CA TYR A 74 8.85 -2.27 -7.64
C TYR A 74 10.23 -2.53 -7.03
N PHE A 75 10.30 -2.78 -5.72
CA PHE A 75 11.55 -3.06 -5.03
C PHE A 75 12.26 -4.28 -5.63
N ILE A 76 11.54 -5.39 -5.82
CA ILE A 76 12.09 -6.60 -6.43
C ILE A 76 12.64 -6.32 -7.83
N MET A 77 11.82 -5.70 -8.71
CA MET A 77 12.19 -5.43 -10.10
C MET A 77 13.39 -4.48 -10.23
N MET A 78 13.51 -3.50 -9.33
CA MET A 78 14.60 -2.53 -9.37
C MET A 78 15.87 -3.05 -8.69
N THR A 79 15.75 -3.86 -7.62
CA THR A 79 16.89 -4.34 -6.84
C THR A 79 17.50 -5.61 -7.43
N PHE A 80 16.71 -6.57 -7.94
CA PHE A 80 17.21 -7.85 -8.46
C PHE A 80 18.24 -7.74 -9.59
N PRO A 81 18.14 -6.79 -10.54
CA PRO A 81 19.18 -6.58 -11.55
C PRO A 81 20.57 -6.30 -10.98
N PHE A 82 20.68 -5.65 -9.81
CA PHE A 82 21.98 -5.38 -9.17
C PHE A 82 22.63 -6.64 -8.59
N PHE A 83 21.84 -7.68 -8.33
CA PHE A 83 22.31 -8.97 -7.81
C PHE A 83 22.44 -10.04 -8.90
N GLY A 84 22.19 -9.70 -10.17
CA GLY A 84 22.14 -10.68 -11.27
C GLY A 84 20.96 -11.64 -11.18
N LEU A 85 19.91 -11.28 -10.42
CA LEU A 85 18.69 -12.08 -10.22
C LEU A 85 17.54 -11.65 -11.14
N ALA A 86 17.83 -10.83 -12.16
CA ALA A 86 16.81 -10.39 -13.11
C ALA A 86 16.32 -11.56 -13.95
N ASP A 87 15.09 -11.98 -13.69
CA ASP A 87 14.41 -13.06 -14.42
C ASP A 87 13.10 -12.59 -15.04
N TYR A 88 12.79 -13.12 -16.21
CA TYR A 88 11.58 -12.78 -16.97
C TYR A 88 10.32 -13.25 -16.25
N ILE A 89 10.35 -14.41 -15.60
CA ILE A 89 9.19 -14.94 -14.86
C ILE A 89 8.90 -14.04 -13.65
N VAL A 90 9.94 -13.66 -12.90
CA VAL A 90 9.82 -12.72 -11.78
C VAL A 90 9.24 -11.39 -12.25
N THR A 91 9.80 -10.80 -13.31
CA THR A 91 9.34 -9.53 -13.88
C THR A 91 7.90 -9.60 -14.37
N GLY A 92 7.52 -10.69 -15.05
CA GLY A 92 6.16 -10.92 -15.52
C GLY A 92 5.16 -11.02 -14.35
N GLY A 93 5.48 -11.80 -13.32
CA GLY A 93 4.65 -11.91 -12.12
C GLY A 93 4.47 -10.59 -11.38
N MET A 94 5.56 -9.83 -11.22
CA MET A 94 5.53 -8.50 -10.60
C MET A 94 4.68 -7.50 -11.42
N THR A 95 4.75 -7.57 -12.75
CA THR A 95 3.94 -6.73 -13.64
C THR A 95 2.46 -7.05 -13.52
N VAL A 96 2.09 -8.34 -13.50
CA VAL A 96 0.69 -8.78 -13.29
C VAL A 96 0.15 -8.26 -11.96
N LEU A 97 0.94 -8.37 -10.88
CA LEU A 97 0.52 -7.91 -9.57
C LEU A 97 0.28 -6.39 -9.54
N ASN A 98 1.17 -5.63 -10.19
CA ASN A 98 1.03 -4.18 -10.33
C ASN A 98 -0.19 -3.78 -11.18
N SER A 99 -0.49 -4.52 -12.26
CA SER A 99 -1.69 -4.29 -13.07
C SER A 99 -2.98 -4.66 -12.34
N ALA A 100 -2.94 -5.60 -11.41
CA ALA A 100 -4.10 -6.01 -10.61
C ALA A 100 -4.41 -5.04 -9.45
N PHE A 101 -3.46 -4.18 -9.05
CA PHE A 101 -3.62 -3.29 -7.89
C PHE A 101 -4.92 -2.47 -7.90
N PRO A 102 -5.34 -1.81 -9.01
CA PRO A 102 -6.51 -0.95 -8.98
C PRO A 102 -7.80 -1.75 -8.71
N ALA A 103 -7.88 -2.95 -9.28
CA ALA A 103 -9.00 -3.85 -9.07
C ALA A 103 -9.04 -4.37 -7.62
N LEU A 104 -7.88 -4.76 -7.08
CA LEU A 104 -7.78 -5.23 -5.69
C LEU A 104 -8.11 -4.12 -4.69
N ASP A 105 -7.65 -2.89 -4.92
CA ASP A 105 -7.96 -1.75 -4.05
C ASP A 105 -9.46 -1.43 -4.06
N ALA A 106 -10.09 -1.44 -5.24
CA ALA A 106 -11.53 -1.28 -5.38
C ALA A 106 -12.34 -2.39 -4.66
N ILE A 107 -11.88 -3.64 -4.75
CA ILE A 107 -12.50 -4.76 -4.04
C ILE A 107 -12.41 -4.55 -2.52
N VAL A 108 -11.24 -4.13 -2.01
CA VAL A 108 -11.03 -3.92 -0.57
C VAL A 108 -11.97 -2.85 0.00
N ILE A 109 -12.14 -1.71 -0.67
CA ILE A 109 -13.07 -0.67 -0.20
C ILE A 109 -14.52 -1.11 -0.28
N ILE A 110 -14.93 -1.76 -1.38
CA ILE A 110 -16.30 -2.28 -1.53
C ILE A 110 -16.59 -3.29 -0.43
N VAL A 111 -15.69 -4.24 -0.18
CA VAL A 111 -15.90 -5.28 0.83
C VAL A 111 -15.91 -4.71 2.25
N LEU A 112 -15.06 -3.75 2.60
CA LEU A 112 -14.94 -3.24 3.96
C LEU A 112 -15.96 -2.14 4.31
N MET A 113 -16.38 -1.31 3.34
CA MET A 113 -17.36 -0.25 3.58
C MET A 113 -18.79 -0.68 3.23
N THR A 114 -19.65 -0.73 4.25
CA THR A 114 -21.07 -1.12 4.10
C THR A 114 -21.83 -0.23 3.12
N ASP A 115 -21.54 1.07 3.07
CA ASP A 115 -22.23 2.00 2.17
C ASP A 115 -21.91 1.71 0.70
N TYR A 116 -20.66 1.33 0.41
CA TYR A 116 -20.26 0.88 -0.92
C TYR A 116 -20.93 -0.43 -1.32
N ARG A 117 -21.04 -1.41 -0.39
CA ARG A 117 -21.80 -2.66 -0.66
C ARG A 117 -23.26 -2.39 -0.96
N ARG A 118 -23.91 -1.50 -0.20
CA ARG A 118 -25.31 -1.14 -0.40
C ARG A 118 -25.50 -0.41 -1.73
N GLY A 119 -24.60 0.51 -2.08
CA GLY A 119 -24.59 1.17 -3.38
C GLY A 119 -24.48 0.17 -4.53
N LEU A 120 -23.54 -0.77 -4.45
CA LEU A 120 -23.38 -1.82 -5.47
C LEU A 120 -24.63 -2.69 -5.62
N LEU A 121 -25.22 -3.14 -4.51
CA LEU A 121 -26.44 -3.95 -4.53
C LEU A 121 -27.66 -3.17 -5.05
N SER A 122 -27.69 -1.85 -4.94
CA SER A 122 -28.78 -1.03 -5.49
C SER A 122 -28.68 -0.83 -7.01
N MET A 123 -27.51 -1.11 -7.60
CA MET A 123 -27.27 -1.00 -9.04
C MET A 123 -27.46 -2.34 -9.78
N LEU A 124 -27.52 -3.45 -9.05
CA LEU A 124 -27.74 -4.81 -9.56
C LEU A 124 -29.23 -5.18 -9.44
#